data_AF-A0A497AKY2-F1
#
_entry.id   AF-A0A497AKY2-F1
#
_cell.length_a   1.000
_cell.length_b   1.000
_cell.length_c   1.000
_cell.angle_alpha   90.00
_cell.angle_beta   90.00
_cell.angle_gamma   90.00
#
_symmetry.space_group_name_H-M   'P 1'
#
loop_
_entity.id
_entity.type
_entity.pdbx_description
1 polymer ?
#
loop_
_entity_poly.entity_id
_entity_poly.type
_entity_poly.pdbx_seq_one_letter_code
_entity_poly.pdbx_strand_id
1 'polypeptide(L)'
;CDNPKCVNPDHIFLGEPADNSADMVNKGRSMKGEKSALAKLSSLDVIDIVNRYNAGETQTSISRSYGVVQQQISRIVNQKRWGHVSNGTTRKPGCTKRVPEADIIAMYKLREKGLSTYEIAKKYDVSAETVRNIVNGKSYSLIYKRYRSNDSV
;
A
#
# COMPACT_ATOMS: atom_id res chain seq x y z
N CYS A 1 -13.49 36.36 -15.79
CA CYS A 1 -13.26 37.22 -14.60
C CYS A 1 -13.57 36.41 -13.35
N ASP A 2 -12.86 36.64 -12.24
CA ASP A 2 -12.93 35.83 -11.01
C ASP A 2 -13.76 36.48 -9.88
N ASN A 3 -14.59 37.47 -10.22
CA ASN A 3 -15.44 38.24 -9.31
C ASN A 3 -16.90 37.73 -9.35
N PRO A 4 -17.45 37.17 -8.24
CA PRO A 4 -18.80 36.61 -8.21
C PRO A 4 -19.93 37.60 -8.55
N LYS A 5 -19.71 38.91 -8.36
CA LYS A 5 -20.71 39.95 -8.66
C LYS A 5 -20.70 40.39 -10.13
N CYS A 6 -19.78 39.88 -10.95
CA CYS A 6 -19.63 40.30 -12.35
C CYS A 6 -20.70 39.64 -13.23
N VAL A 7 -21.41 40.45 -14.02
CA VAL A 7 -22.49 40.02 -14.93
C VAL A 7 -22.21 40.37 -16.40
N ASN A 8 -20.96 40.69 -16.76
CA ASN A 8 -20.57 40.96 -18.15
C ASN A 8 -20.66 39.66 -18.96
N PRO A 9 -21.48 39.59 -20.04
CA PRO A 9 -21.60 38.40 -20.89
C PRO A 9 -20.27 37.87 -21.42
N ASP A 10 -19.31 38.75 -21.76
CA ASP A 10 -17.99 38.35 -22.28
C ASP A 10 -17.13 37.62 -21.23
N HIS A 11 -17.51 37.71 -19.95
CA HIS A 11 -16.83 37.04 -18.84
C HIS A 11 -17.53 35.75 -18.39
N ILE A 12 -18.67 35.40 -18.98
CA ILE A 12 -19.46 34.22 -18.66
C ILE A 12 -19.21 33.17 -19.74
N PHE A 13 -18.80 31.98 -19.32
CA PHE A 13 -18.54 30.86 -20.22
C PHE A 13 -19.57 29.76 -19.97
N LEU A 14 -20.12 29.19 -21.03
CA LEU A 14 -20.87 27.94 -20.96
C LEU A 14 -19.89 26.79 -20.75
N GLY A 15 -20.14 25.95 -19.75
CA GLY A 15 -19.29 24.81 -19.42
C GLY A 15 -20.05 23.77 -18.63
N GLU A 16 -19.47 22.57 -18.54
CA GLU A 16 -20.04 21.49 -17.75
C GLU A 16 -19.69 21.64 -16.27
N PRO A 17 -20.44 20.98 -15.37
CA PRO A 17 -20.07 20.93 -13.94
C PRO A 17 -18.63 20.45 -13.68
N ALA A 18 -18.08 19.62 -14.58
CA ALA A 18 -16.70 19.16 -14.54
C ALA A 18 -15.69 20.30 -14.77
N ASP A 19 -15.95 21.17 -15.75
CA ASP A 19 -15.08 22.32 -16.09
C ASP A 19 -15.02 23.32 -14.93
N ASN A 20 -16.17 23.62 -14.32
CA ASN A 20 -16.23 24.48 -13.14
C ASN A 20 -15.45 23.89 -11.96
N SER A 21 -15.54 22.57 -11.77
CA SER A 21 -14.81 21.87 -10.70
C SER A 21 -13.30 21.88 -10.95
N ALA A 22 -12.86 21.67 -12.20
CA ALA A 22 -11.46 21.76 -12.60
C ALA A 22 -10.90 23.18 -12.43
N ASP A 23 -11.68 24.20 -12.84
CA ASP A 23 -11.33 25.62 -12.70
C ASP A 23 -11.16 26.02 -11.22
N MET A 24 -12.06 25.59 -10.33
CA MET A 24 -11.92 25.78 -8.88
C MET A 24 -10.61 25.18 -8.33
N VAL A 25 -10.24 23.98 -8.79
CA VAL A 25 -9.00 23.31 -8.39
C VAL A 25 -7.77 24.05 -8.91
N ASN A 26 -7.79 24.45 -10.19
CA ASN A 26 -6.71 25.22 -10.83
C ASN A 26 -6.50 26.58 -10.16
N LYS A 27 -7.59 27.24 -9.76
CA LYS A 27 -7.56 28.51 -9.01
C LYS A 27 -7.25 28.33 -7.52
N GLY A 28 -6.97 27.11 -7.05
CA GLY A 28 -6.58 26.83 -5.67
C GLY A 28 -7.67 27.09 -4.62
N ARG A 29 -8.93 27.20 -5.04
CA ARG A 29 -10.09 27.47 -4.18
C ARG A 29 -10.68 26.21 -3.54
N SER A 30 -10.21 25.04 -3.94
CA SER A 30 -10.61 23.78 -3.31
C SER A 30 -10.21 23.72 -1.83
N MET A 31 -11.14 23.27 -0.98
CA MET A 31 -10.95 23.08 0.46
C MET A 31 -10.25 21.74 0.74
N LYS A 32 -8.95 21.65 0.40
CA LYS A 32 -8.12 20.46 0.60
C LYS A 32 -7.06 20.68 1.68
N GLY A 33 -6.66 19.60 2.33
CA GLY A 33 -5.60 19.62 3.34
C GLY A 33 -5.93 20.57 4.48
N GLU A 34 -5.00 21.49 4.78
CA GLU A 34 -5.12 22.48 5.86
C GLU A 34 -6.31 23.43 5.69
N LYS A 35 -6.77 23.67 4.45
CA LYS A 35 -7.92 24.54 4.20
C LYS A 35 -9.23 23.91 4.67
N SER A 36 -9.27 22.61 4.94
CA SER A 36 -10.49 21.97 5.43
C SER A 36 -10.70 22.32 6.91
N ALA A 37 -11.89 22.82 7.26
CA ALA A 37 -12.24 23.18 8.63
C ALA A 37 -12.15 22.02 9.64
N LEU A 38 -12.19 20.77 9.15
CA LEU A 38 -12.08 19.54 9.96
C LEU A 38 -10.68 18.90 9.85
N ALA A 39 -9.69 19.61 9.31
CA ALA A 39 -8.34 19.10 9.17
C ALA A 39 -7.72 18.86 10.55
N LYS A 40 -7.39 17.60 10.85
CA LYS A 40 -6.68 17.20 12.07
C LYS A 40 -5.16 17.27 11.95
N LEU A 41 -4.64 17.50 10.74
CA LEU A 41 -3.22 17.47 10.42
C LEU A 41 -2.89 18.69 9.58
N SER A 42 -1.74 19.29 9.88
CA SER A 42 -1.11 20.30 9.04
C SER A 42 -0.23 19.68 7.96
N SER A 43 0.19 20.49 7.00
CA SER A 43 1.18 20.18 5.99
C SER A 43 2.53 19.81 6.62
N LEU A 44 2.92 20.50 7.70
CA LEU A 44 4.11 20.18 8.49
C LEU A 44 3.98 18.83 9.19
N ASP A 45 2.82 18.53 9.78
CA ASP A 45 2.56 17.22 10.40
C ASP A 45 2.66 16.09 9.37
N VAL A 46 2.15 16.32 8.16
CA VAL A 46 2.23 15.34 7.06
C VAL A 46 3.69 15.06 6.67
N ILE A 47 4.51 16.10 6.58
CA ILE A 47 5.95 15.95 6.28
C ILE A 47 6.63 15.16 7.39
N ASP A 48 6.37 15.48 8.66
CA ASP A 48 6.95 14.77 9.80
C ASP A 48 6.51 13.29 9.85
N ILE A 49 5.22 13.02 9.64
CA ILE A 49 4.66 11.66 9.55
C ILE A 49 5.42 10.83 8.51
N VAL A 50 5.67 11.39 7.33
CA VAL A 50 6.39 10.69 6.26
C VAL A 50 7.85 10.47 6.63
N ASN A 51 8.51 11.46 7.24
CA ASN A 51 9.90 11.34 7.71
C ASN A 51 10.05 10.26 8.79
N ARG A 52 9.20 10.27 9.81
CA ARG A 52 9.16 9.25 10.88
C ARG A 52 8.90 7.86 10.34
N TYR A 53 7.97 7.74 9.40
CA TYR A 53 7.70 6.45 8.76
C TYR A 53 8.91 5.96 7.96
N ASN A 54 9.58 6.83 7.20
CA ASN A 54 10.77 6.49 6.43
C ASN A 54 11.96 6.12 7.36
N ALA A 55 12.05 6.73 8.54
CA ALA A 55 13.03 6.41 9.58
C ALA A 55 12.82 5.02 10.24
N GLY A 56 11.73 4.31 9.88
CA GLY A 56 11.48 2.95 10.33
C GLY A 56 10.36 2.81 11.35
N GLU A 57 9.82 3.92 11.86
CA GLU A 57 8.74 3.89 12.83
C GLU A 57 7.48 3.23 12.26
N THR A 58 6.71 2.57 13.12
CA THR A 58 5.48 1.88 12.70
C THR A 58 4.34 2.88 12.54
N GLN A 59 3.46 2.63 11.56
CA GLN A 59 2.30 3.51 11.31
C GLN A 59 1.38 3.63 12.54
N THR A 60 1.29 2.57 13.35
CA THR A 60 0.50 2.55 14.60
C THR A 60 1.10 3.45 15.68
N SER A 61 2.43 3.51 15.81
CA SER A 61 3.10 4.41 16.76
C SER A 61 2.89 5.88 16.38
N ILE A 62 3.09 6.17 15.09
CA ILE A 62 2.87 7.51 14.53
C ILE A 62 1.40 7.92 14.72
N SER A 63 0.46 7.02 14.42
CA SER A 63 -0.97 7.33 14.53
C SER A 63 -1.38 7.67 15.97
N ARG A 64 -0.83 6.98 16.97
CA ARG A 64 -1.04 7.29 18.39
C ARG A 64 -0.50 8.67 18.77
N SER A 65 0.68 9.02 18.26
CA SER A 65 1.32 10.32 18.53
C SER A 65 0.45 11.50 18.05
N TYR A 66 -0.21 11.33 16.89
CA TYR A 66 -1.04 12.38 16.27
C TYR A 66 -2.54 12.26 16.56
N GLY A 67 -2.96 11.28 17.37
CA GLY A 67 -4.39 11.06 17.65
C GLY A 67 -5.23 10.73 16.42
N VAL A 68 -4.61 10.13 15.40
CA VAL A 68 -5.28 9.72 14.16
C VAL A 68 -5.33 8.20 14.04
N VAL A 69 -6.20 7.71 13.16
CA VAL A 69 -6.27 6.27 12.87
C VAL A 69 -5.12 5.86 11.94
N GLN A 70 -4.57 4.65 12.12
CA GLN A 70 -3.46 4.14 11.31
C GLN A 70 -3.78 4.15 9.80
N GLN A 71 -5.04 3.94 9.39
CA GLN A 71 -5.46 4.04 7.98
C GLN A 71 -5.21 5.44 7.39
N GLN A 72 -5.31 6.50 8.21
CA GLN A 72 -5.03 7.86 7.76
C GLN A 72 -3.54 8.04 7.46
N ILE A 73 -2.67 7.51 8.32
CA ILE A 73 -1.22 7.47 8.11
C ILE A 73 -0.90 6.68 6.83
N SER A 74 -1.48 5.49 6.65
CA SER A 74 -1.29 4.69 5.44
C SER A 74 -1.66 5.44 4.16
N ARG A 75 -2.78 6.18 4.17
CA ARG A 75 -3.21 7.00 3.02
C ARG A 75 -2.27 8.17 2.75
N ILE A 76 -1.68 8.78 3.78
CA ILE A 76 -0.68 9.85 3.67
C ILE A 76 0.61 9.30 3.05
N VAL A 77 1.14 8.24 3.65
CA VAL A 77 2.39 7.57 3.25
C VAL A 77 2.34 7.07 1.80
N ASN A 78 1.19 6.55 1.37
CA ASN A 78 0.95 6.10 0.00
C ASN A 78 0.47 7.23 -0.94
N GLN A 79 0.57 8.50 -0.52
CA GLN A 79 0.17 9.71 -1.27
C GLN A 79 -1.31 9.79 -1.69
N LYS A 80 -2.16 8.85 -1.25
CA LYS A 80 -3.62 8.84 -1.51
C LYS A 80 -4.33 10.01 -0.85
N ARG A 81 -3.75 10.56 0.22
CA ARG A 81 -4.14 11.85 0.83
C ARG A 81 -2.88 12.68 1.00
N TRP A 82 -3.00 14.00 0.84
CA TRP A 82 -1.86 14.92 0.95
C TRP A 82 -0.68 14.66 -0.01
N GLY A 83 -0.92 13.98 -1.13
CA GLY A 83 0.13 13.76 -2.15
C GLY A 83 0.68 15.05 -2.76
N HIS A 84 -0.03 16.18 -2.64
CA HIS A 84 0.48 17.50 -3.04
C HIS A 84 1.46 18.12 -2.02
N VAL A 85 1.62 17.52 -0.83
CA VAL A 85 2.51 18.00 0.24
C VAL A 85 3.72 17.11 0.43
N SER A 86 3.58 15.79 0.20
CA SER A 86 4.67 14.83 0.42
C SER A 86 4.93 13.95 -0.79
N ASN A 87 6.21 13.65 -1.04
CA ASN A 87 6.67 12.72 -2.07
C ASN A 87 6.46 11.23 -1.68
N GLY A 88 5.68 10.96 -0.63
CA GLY A 88 5.38 9.61 -0.12
C GLY A 88 6.56 8.87 0.51
N THR A 89 6.39 7.57 0.70
CA THR A 89 7.41 6.69 1.31
C THR A 89 8.48 6.24 0.33
N THR A 90 9.73 6.18 0.81
CA THR A 90 10.84 5.49 0.13
C THR A 90 10.94 4.02 0.55
N ARG A 91 10.29 3.61 1.65
CA ARG A 91 10.23 2.21 2.08
C ARG A 91 9.46 1.40 1.05
N LYS A 92 10.11 0.39 0.46
CA LYS A 92 9.44 -0.63 -0.35
C LYS A 92 8.36 -1.31 0.51
N PRO A 93 7.14 -1.55 -0.04
CA PRO A 93 6.17 -2.37 0.65
C PRO A 93 6.80 -3.73 0.98
N GLY A 94 6.39 -4.33 2.11
CA GLY A 94 6.94 -5.58 2.61
C GLY A 94 7.06 -6.61 1.48
N CYS A 95 8.29 -6.88 1.05
CA CYS A 95 8.57 -7.89 0.05
C CYS A 95 8.29 -9.24 0.72
N THR A 96 7.08 -9.77 0.53
CA THR A 96 6.87 -11.21 0.72
C THR A 96 7.71 -11.88 -0.36
N LYS A 97 8.95 -12.28 -0.05
CA LYS A 97 9.79 -13.07 -0.96
C LYS A 97 8.94 -14.27 -1.42
N ARG A 98 8.44 -14.25 -2.65
CA ARG A 98 7.67 -15.37 -3.20
C ARG A 98 8.67 -16.47 -3.52
N VAL A 99 8.46 -17.65 -2.94
CA VAL A 99 9.21 -18.85 -3.32
C VAL A 99 8.83 -19.20 -4.77
N PRO A 100 9.81 -19.37 -5.69
CA PRO A 100 9.56 -19.81 -7.05
C PRO A 100 8.81 -21.16 -7.12
N GLU A 101 7.99 -21.35 -8.16
CA GLU A 101 7.23 -22.62 -8.34
C GLU A 101 8.16 -23.83 -8.44
N ALA A 102 9.30 -23.70 -9.11
CA ALA A 102 10.31 -24.76 -9.20
C ALA A 102 10.85 -25.18 -7.82
N ASP A 103 11.10 -24.22 -6.93
CA ASP A 103 11.58 -24.49 -5.58
C ASP A 103 10.50 -25.14 -4.71
N ILE A 104 9.24 -24.74 -4.87
CA ILE A 104 8.10 -25.38 -4.20
C ILE A 104 7.98 -26.85 -4.62
N ILE A 105 8.06 -27.12 -5.93
CA ILE A 105 8.04 -28.50 -6.45
C ILE A 105 9.25 -29.29 -5.91
N ALA A 106 10.43 -28.68 -5.85
CA ALA A 106 11.61 -29.31 -5.28
C ALA A 106 11.44 -29.61 -3.77
N MET A 107 10.77 -28.75 -3.01
CA MET A 107 10.43 -29.00 -1.61
C MET A 107 9.50 -30.21 -1.45
N TYR A 108 8.50 -30.38 -2.33
CA TYR A 108 7.65 -31.58 -2.32
C TYR A 108 8.45 -32.86 -2.61
N LYS A 109 9.28 -32.85 -3.65
CA LYS A 109 10.16 -33.98 -3.98
C LYS A 109 11.14 -34.35 -2.86
N LEU A 110 11.66 -33.35 -2.14
CA LEU A 110 12.54 -33.60 -0.99
C LEU A 110 11.77 -34.21 0.19
N ARG A 111 10.51 -33.82 0.37
CA ARG A 111 9.64 -34.40 1.40
C ARG A 111 9.33 -35.88 1.13
N GLU A 112 9.13 -36.27 -0.12
CA GLU A 112 8.96 -37.67 -0.55
C GLU A 112 10.21 -38.51 -0.31
N LYS A 113 11.39 -37.93 -0.50
CA LYS A 113 12.68 -38.55 -0.16
C LYS A 113 12.92 -38.70 1.34
N GLY A 114 11.94 -38.33 2.19
CA GLY A 114 11.99 -38.50 3.63
C GLY A 114 12.66 -37.36 4.40
N LEU A 115 13.03 -36.25 3.74
CA LEU A 115 13.63 -35.13 4.45
C LEU A 115 12.61 -34.44 5.37
N SER A 116 13.11 -33.99 6.53
CA SER A 116 12.33 -33.20 7.47
C SER A 116 12.06 -31.81 6.91
N THR A 117 10.96 -31.19 7.34
CA THR A 117 10.65 -29.79 6.99
C THR A 117 11.73 -28.82 7.48
N TYR A 118 12.49 -29.21 8.51
CA TYR A 118 13.61 -28.42 9.05
C TYR A 118 14.83 -28.44 8.12
N GLU A 119 15.20 -29.61 7.60
CA GLU A 119 16.33 -29.74 6.66
C GLU A 119 16.03 -29.04 5.33
N ILE A 120 14.78 -29.16 4.84
CA ILE A 120 14.33 -28.43 3.65
C ILE A 120 14.39 -26.92 3.90
N ALA A 121 13.92 -26.45 5.06
CA ALA A 121 13.98 -25.05 5.43
C ALA A 121 15.40 -24.49 5.46
N LYS A 122 16.33 -25.25 6.05
CA LYS A 122 17.76 -24.91 6.07
C LYS A 122 18.36 -24.84 4.66
N LYS A 123 17.94 -25.74 3.75
CA LYS A 123 18.45 -25.79 2.37
C LYS A 123 18.03 -24.59 1.53
N TYR A 124 16.83 -24.06 1.75
CA TYR A 124 16.27 -22.96 0.96
C TYR A 124 16.31 -21.59 1.66
N ASP A 125 16.95 -21.50 2.84
CA ASP A 125 17.01 -20.29 3.67
C ASP A 125 15.60 -19.68 3.93
N VAL A 126 14.65 -20.55 4.26
CA VAL A 126 13.27 -20.17 4.61
C VAL A 126 12.92 -20.70 5.99
N SER A 127 11.89 -20.14 6.62
CA SER A 127 11.45 -20.65 7.92
C SER A 127 10.85 -22.06 7.78
N ALA A 128 11.03 -22.90 8.80
CA ALA A 128 10.40 -24.23 8.85
C ALA A 128 8.86 -24.16 8.80
N GLU A 129 8.28 -23.06 9.31
CA GLU A 129 6.84 -22.77 9.20
C GLU A 129 6.42 -22.48 7.76
N THR A 130 7.24 -21.75 6.99
CA THR A 130 7.02 -21.52 5.56
C THR A 130 6.96 -22.84 4.81
N VAL A 131 7.95 -23.73 5.02
CA VAL A 131 7.97 -25.06 4.38
C VAL A 131 6.76 -25.90 4.80
N ARG A 132 6.41 -25.91 6.09
CA ARG A 132 5.24 -26.62 6.61
C ARG A 132 3.93 -26.14 5.96
N ASN A 133 3.75 -24.83 5.82
CA ASN A 133 2.57 -24.25 5.21
C ASN A 133 2.48 -24.55 3.70
N ILE A 134 3.62 -24.61 3.00
CA ILE A 134 3.70 -25.05 1.60
C ILE A 134 3.33 -26.53 1.48
N VAL A 135 3.99 -27.41 2.23
CA VAL A 135 3.78 -28.88 2.22
C VAL A 135 2.35 -29.27 2.56
N ASN A 136 1.71 -28.55 3.48
CA ASN A 136 0.32 -28.79 3.88
C ASN A 136 -0.70 -28.09 2.97
N GLY A 137 -0.27 -27.39 1.91
CA GLY A 137 -1.15 -26.70 0.97
C GLY A 137 -1.85 -25.45 1.53
N LYS A 138 -1.48 -24.99 2.73
CA LYS A 138 -1.96 -23.71 3.31
C LYS A 138 -1.43 -22.51 2.54
N SER A 139 -0.23 -22.63 2.01
CA SER A 139 0.37 -21.68 1.06
C SER A 139 0.50 -22.34 -0.31
N TYR A 140 0.33 -21.57 -1.38
CA TYR A 140 0.45 -22.06 -2.77
C TYR A 140 -0.49 -23.24 -3.10
N SER A 141 -1.75 -23.16 -2.65
CA SER A 141 -2.73 -24.25 -2.77
C SER A 141 -2.97 -24.76 -4.20
N LEU A 142 -2.87 -23.89 -5.21
CA LEU A 142 -3.00 -24.28 -6.63
C LEU A 142 -1.86 -25.20 -7.07
N ILE A 143 -0.61 -24.87 -6.71
CA ILE A 143 0.57 -25.66 -7.03
C ILE A 143 0.52 -27.01 -6.28
N TYR A 144 0.13 -26.99 -5.01
CA TYR A 144 -0.09 -28.20 -4.22
C TYR A 144 -1.12 -29.16 -4.87
N LYS A 145 -2.28 -28.62 -5.29
CA LYS A 145 -3.32 -29.42 -5.96
C LYS A 145 -2.79 -30.02 -7.26
N ARG A 146 -2.14 -29.21 -8.11
CA ARG A 146 -1.57 -29.65 -9.39
C ARG A 146 -0.53 -30.76 -9.20
N TYR A 147 0.36 -30.60 -8.23
CA TYR A 147 1.40 -31.60 -7.93
C TYR A 147 0.76 -32.94 -7.52
N ARG A 148 -0.15 -32.89 -6.55
CA ARG A 148 -0.81 -34.11 -6.02
C ARG A 148 -1.73 -34.81 -7.03
N SER A 149 -2.32 -34.06 -7.97
CA SER A 149 -3.15 -34.63 -9.05
C SER A 149 -2.32 -35.25 -10.18
N ASN A 150 -1.09 -34.80 -10.42
CA ASN A 150 -0.23 -35.33 -11.48
C ASN A 150 0.50 -36.62 -11.07
N ASP A 151 0.68 -36.89 -9.78
CA ASP A 151 1.26 -38.14 -9.26
C ASP A 151 0.23 -39.31 -9.19
N SER A 152 -0.95 -39.16 -9.81
CA SER A 152 -2.02 -40.17 -9.85
C SER A 152 -2.11 -40.94 -11.18
N VAL A 153 -1.03 -40.92 -12.00
CA VAL A 153 -0.90 -41.67 -13.27
C VAL A 153 0.41 -42.45 -13.25
#